data_AF-A0A957MFH8-F1
#
_entry.id   AF-A0A957MFH8-F1
#
_cell.length_a   1.000
_cell.length_b   1.000
_cell.length_c   1.000
_cell.angle_alpha   90.00
_cell.angle_beta   90.00
_cell.angle_gamma   90.00
#
_symmetry.space_group_name_H-M   'P 1'
#
loop_
_entity.id
_entity.type
_entity.pdbx_description
1 polymer ?
#
loop_
_entity_poly.entity_id
_entity_poly.type
_entity_poly.pdbx_seq_one_letter_code
_entity_poly.pdbx_strand_id
1 'polypeptide(L)' 'LIVATYGGGTGLATQRECLELLDCWGRGKVNRLAEIIAGVVLAGEISLASAISSSDWVSSHEKYGRNR' A
#
# COMPACT_ATOMS: atom_id res chain seq x y z
N LEU A 1 -12.87 1.90 -5.84
CA LEU A 1 -12.03 0.82 -5.27
C LEU A 1 -12.92 -0.36 -4.91
N ILE A 2 -12.63 -1.55 -5.45
CA ILE A 2 -13.33 -2.79 -5.08
C ILE A 2 -12.46 -3.49 -4.05
N VAL A 3 -12.84 -3.41 -2.77
CA VAL A 3 -12.08 -3.97 -1.64
C VAL A 3 -13.03 -4.49 -0.56
N ALA A 4 -12.54 -5.37 0.31
CA ALA A 4 -13.30 -5.94 1.41
C ALA A 4 -12.44 -6.04 2.67
N THR A 5 -13.08 -5.90 3.84
CA THR A 5 -12.45 -6.05 5.16
C THR A 5 -13.01 -7.24 5.95
N TYR A 6 -13.93 -7.99 5.36
CA TYR A 6 -14.57 -9.15 5.97
C TYR A 6 -15.04 -10.13 4.91
N GLY A 7 -14.89 -11.44 5.19
CA GLY A 7 -15.27 -12.53 4.29
C GLY A 7 -14.19 -12.90 3.27
N GLY A 8 -14.34 -14.10 2.66
CA GLY A 8 -13.39 -14.62 1.68
C GLY A 8 -11.95 -14.66 2.20
N GLY A 9 -11.00 -14.22 1.37
CA GLY A 9 -9.57 -14.23 1.69
C GLY A 9 -9.15 -13.32 2.86
N THR A 10 -10.01 -12.39 3.32
CA THR A 10 -9.69 -11.50 4.45
C THR A 10 -9.58 -12.21 5.80
N GLY A 11 -10.04 -13.47 5.88
CA GLY A 11 -9.96 -14.30 7.08
C GLY A 11 -8.76 -15.26 7.13
N LEU A 12 -7.95 -15.34 6.07
CA LEU A 12 -6.74 -16.15 6.04
C LEU A 12 -5.67 -15.53 6.97
N ALA A 13 -4.79 -16.35 7.53
CA ALA A 13 -3.88 -15.96 8.62
C ALA A 13 -3.14 -14.65 8.36
N THR A 14 -2.29 -14.61 7.33
CA THR A 14 -1.47 -13.42 7.03
C THR A 14 -2.30 -12.23 6.57
N GLN A 15 -3.34 -12.45 5.76
CA GLN A 15 -4.22 -11.39 5.28
C GLN A 15 -4.96 -10.71 6.43
N ARG A 16 -5.42 -11.50 7.40
CA ARG A 16 -6.07 -11.02 8.61
C ARG A 16 -5.08 -10.22 9.46
N GLU A 17 -3.88 -10.74 9.72
CA GLU A 17 -2.84 -10.03 10.47
C GLU A 17 -2.52 -8.67 9.82
N CYS A 18 -2.37 -8.61 8.49
CA CYS A 18 -2.16 -7.35 7.77
C CYS A 18 -3.33 -6.37 7.95
N LEU A 19 -4.57 -6.85 7.91
CA LEU A 19 -5.75 -6.00 8.12
C LEU A 19 -5.87 -5.55 9.59
N GLU A 20 -5.48 -6.39 10.56
CA GLU A 20 -5.45 -6.03 11.98
C GLU A 20 -4.37 -4.98 12.28
N LEU A 21 -3.19 -5.10 11.66
CA LEU A 21 -2.11 -4.09 11.76
C LEU A 21 -2.56 -2.69 11.32
N LEU A 22 -3.43 -2.62 10.31
CA LEU A 22 -3.99 -1.36 9.78
C LEU A 22 -5.29 -0.94 10.49
N ASP A 23 -5.70 -1.67 11.53
CA ASP A 23 -7.00 -1.54 12.20
C ASP A 23 -8.19 -1.48 11.20
N CYS A 24 -8.12 -2.36 10.20
CA CYS A 24 -9.06 -2.48 9.09
C CYS A 24 -9.81 -3.82 9.07
N TRP A 25 -9.48 -4.78 9.92
CA TRP A 25 -10.18 -6.07 9.91
C TRP A 25 -11.60 -5.96 10.50
N GLY A 26 -12.57 -6.63 9.86
CA GLY A 26 -13.95 -6.74 10.33
C GLY A 26 -14.97 -5.92 9.52
N ARG A 27 -16.24 -6.01 9.94
CA ARG A 27 -17.36 -5.30 9.30
C ARG A 27 -17.27 -3.79 9.59
N GLY A 28 -17.73 -2.98 8.64
CA GLY A 28 -17.77 -1.52 8.79
C GLY A 28 -16.43 -0.79 8.59
N LYS A 29 -15.34 -1.53 8.30
CA LYS A 29 -13.99 -0.95 8.16
C LYS A 29 -13.56 -0.70 6.70
N VAL A 30 -14.43 -0.99 5.72
CA VAL A 30 -14.09 -0.93 4.29
C VAL A 30 -13.67 0.46 3.81
N ASN A 31 -14.31 1.53 4.30
CA ASN A 31 -13.97 2.89 3.91
C ASN A 31 -12.59 3.30 4.41
N ARG A 32 -12.23 2.93 5.65
CA ARG A 32 -10.88 3.16 6.18
C ARG A 32 -9.83 2.50 5.31
N LEU A 33 -10.03 1.22 4.95
CA LEU A 33 -9.08 0.52 4.08
C LEU A 33 -8.97 1.21 2.72
N ALA A 34 -10.11 1.63 2.14
CA ALA A 34 -10.13 2.33 0.85
C ALA A 34 -9.38 3.68 0.91
N GLU A 35 -9.55 4.46 1.98
CA GLU A 35 -8.85 5.72 2.22
C GLU A 35 -7.35 5.51 2.36
N ILE A 36 -6.92 4.50 3.13
CA ILE A 36 -5.50 4.14 3.28
C ILE A 36 -4.91 3.78 1.91
N ILE A 37 -5.58 2.93 1.14
CA ILE A 37 -5.09 2.53 -0.20
C ILE A 37 -4.99 3.74 -1.12
N ALA A 38 -5.99 4.63 -1.15
CA ALA A 38 -5.95 5.84 -1.96
C ALA A 38 -4.78 6.76 -1.55
N GLY A 39 -4.55 6.93 -0.24
CA GLY A 39 -3.43 7.71 0.30
C GLY A 39 -2.08 7.10 -0.05
N VAL A 40 -1.94 5.78 0.02
CA VAL A 40 -0.71 5.06 -0.36
C VAL A 40 -0.41 5.23 -1.85
N VAL A 41 -1.43 5.12 -2.71
CA VAL A 41 -1.27 5.36 -4.15
C VAL A 41 -0.80 6.79 -4.42
N LEU A 42 -1.47 7.79 -3.82
CA LEU A 42 -1.09 9.20 -3.98
C LEU A 42 0.35 9.47 -3.51
N ALA A 43 0.73 8.94 -2.34
CA ALA A 43 2.08 9.08 -1.82
C ALA A 43 3.12 8.44 -2.76
N GLY A 44 2.80 7.29 -3.34
CA GLY A 44 3.63 6.62 -4.35
C GLY A 44 3.83 7.47 -5.60
N GLU A 45 2.76 8.02 -6.15
CA GLU A 45 2.81 8.89 -7.34
C GLU A 45 3.63 10.16 -7.09
N ILE A 46 3.46 10.82 -5.94
CA ILE A 46 4.25 12.01 -5.57
C ILE A 46 5.73 11.64 -5.44
N SER A 47 6.05 10.54 -4.77
CA SER A 47 7.43 10.07 -4.61
C SER A 47 8.07 9.74 -5.95
N LEU A 48 7.34 9.05 -6.83
CA LEU A 48 7.80 8.69 -8.17
C LEU A 48 8.05 9.92 -9.04
N ALA A 49 7.07 10.84 -9.11
CA ALA A 49 7.20 12.07 -9.89
C ALA A 49 8.36 12.92 -9.38
N SER A 50 8.56 12.99 -8.07
CA SER A 50 9.69 13.72 -7.47
C SER A 50 11.03 13.10 -7.86
N ALA A 51 11.18 11.78 -7.77
CA ALA A 51 12.42 11.09 -8.14
C ALA A 51 12.77 11.24 -9.64
N ILE A 52 11.75 11.28 -10.51
CA ILE A 52 11.96 11.57 -11.93
C ILE A 52 12.38 13.04 -12.10
N SER A 53 11.67 13.97 -11.47
CA SER A 53 11.93 15.41 -11.58
C SER A 53 13.30 15.80 -11.01
N SER A 54 13.80 15.12 -9.99
CA SER A 54 15.13 15.36 -9.40
C SER A 54 16.24 14.57 -10.08
N SER A 55 15.93 13.73 -11.08
CA SER A 55 16.87 12.78 -11.70
C SER A 55 17.48 11.77 -10.71
N ASP A 56 16.85 11.55 -9.56
CA ASP A 56 17.29 10.58 -8.54
C ASP A 56 16.78 9.16 -8.80
N TRP A 57 15.97 8.96 -9.84
CA TRP A 57 15.39 7.67 -10.16
C TRP A 57 16.44 6.56 -10.28
N VAL A 58 17.47 6.77 -11.12
CA VAL A 58 18.49 5.75 -11.40
C VAL A 58 19.37 5.51 -10.18
N SER A 59 19.88 6.57 -9.56
CA SER A 59 20.76 6.48 -8.38
C SER A 59 20.07 5.77 -7.21
N SER A 60 18.76 5.99 -7.01
CA SER A 60 17.97 5.30 -6.00
C SER A 60 17.81 3.81 -6.31
N HIS A 61 17.62 3.43 -7.58
CA HIS A 61 17.56 2.03 -7.99
C HIS A 61 18.91 1.33 -7.92
N GLU A 62 20.03 2.02 -8.20
CA GLU A 62 21.37 1.43 -8.03
C GLU A 62 21.69 1.20 -6.55
N LYS A 63 21.31 2.13 -5.68
CA LYS A 63 21.62 2.07 -4.25
C LYS A 63 20.70 1.13 -3.47
N TYR A 64 19.39 1.14 -3.77
CA TYR A 64 18.37 0.43 -2.99
C TYR A 64 17.62 -0.65 -3.79
N GLY A 65 17.61 -0.54 -5.11
CA GLY A 65 17.16 -1.64 -5.96
C GLY A 65 18.13 -2.78 -5.75
N ARG A 66 17.62 -3.92 -5.26
CA ARG A 66 18.41 -5.11 -4.93
C ARG A 66 18.89 -5.83 -6.20
N ASN A 67 19.44 -5.07 -7.13
CA ASN A 67 20.00 -5.53 -8.38
C ASN A 67 21.18 -6.44 -8.03
N ARG A 68 21.05 -7.69 -8.45
CA ARG A 68 22.12 -8.67 -8.48
C ARG A 68 22.66 -8.74 -9.89
#